data_AF-A0A2H0GZA3-F1
#
_entry.id   AF-A0A2H0GZA3-F1
#
_cell.length_a   1.000
_cell.length_b   1.000
_cell.length_c   1.000
_cell.angle_alpha   90.00
_cell.angle_beta   90.00
_cell.angle_gamma   90.00
#
_symmetry.space_group_name_H-M   'P 1'
#
loop_
_entity.id
_entity.type
_entity.pdbx_description
1 polymer ?
#
loop_
_entity_poly.entity_id
_entity_poly.type
_entity_poly.pdbx_seq_one_letter_code
_entity_poly.pdbx_strand_id
1 'polypeptide(L)'
;MSIDLIFSHFPTLTDAQRDQFSQLQELYAHWNAQINVISRKDMEQFYEHHVLHSLAIAKYTPFKDFTEILDAGTGGGFPGI
;
A
#
# COMPACT_ATOMS: atom_id res chain seq x y z
N MET A 1 -11.43 6.35 2.77
CA MET A 1 -11.68 5.23 3.72
C MET A 1 -10.48 5.08 4.65
N SER A 2 -10.65 4.54 5.86
CA SER A 2 -9.58 4.40 6.87
C SER A 2 -8.75 3.13 6.67
N ILE A 3 -7.59 3.08 7.33
CA ILE A 3 -6.70 1.90 7.40
C ILE A 3 -7.39 0.62 7.91
N ASP A 4 -8.48 0.74 8.66
CA ASP A 4 -9.24 -0.40 9.19
C ASP A 4 -9.68 -1.37 8.09
N LEU A 5 -9.87 -0.85 6.87
CA LEU A 5 -10.16 -1.65 5.69
C LEU A 5 -9.06 -2.69 5.42
N ILE A 6 -7.79 -2.29 5.51
CA ILE A 6 -6.63 -3.19 5.34
C ILE A 6 -6.65 -4.27 6.41
N PHE A 7 -6.85 -3.89 7.67
CA PHE A 7 -6.85 -4.81 8.80
C PHE A 7 -8.01 -5.82 8.75
N SER A 8 -9.17 -5.42 8.20
CA SER A 8 -10.30 -6.32 8.00
C SER A 8 -10.03 -7.37 6.92
N HIS A 9 -9.29 -7.02 5.86
CA HIS A 9 -8.96 -7.92 4.76
C HIS A 9 -7.73 -8.80 5.02
N PHE A 10 -6.82 -8.34 5.87
CA PHE A 10 -5.58 -9.02 6.24
C PHE A 10 -5.48 -9.14 7.78
N PRO A 11 -6.29 -10.02 8.41
CA PRO A 11 -6.35 -10.11 9.86
C PRO A 11 -5.05 -10.65 10.49
N THR A 12 -4.24 -11.38 9.72
CA THR A 12 -3.00 -12.04 10.16
C THR A 12 -1.76 -11.16 10.08
N LEU A 13 -1.91 -9.86 9.79
CA LEU A 13 -0.78 -8.92 9.81
C LEU A 13 -0.17 -8.83 11.21
N THR A 14 1.15 -8.85 11.26
CA THR A 14 1.91 -8.63 12.49
C THR A 14 1.75 -7.20 12.98
N ASP A 15 2.03 -6.94 14.26
CA ASP A 15 1.97 -5.59 14.83
C ASP A 15 2.90 -4.63 14.10
N ALA A 16 4.09 -5.10 13.71
CA ALA A 16 5.04 -4.32 12.91
C ALA A 16 4.47 -3.94 11.54
N GLN A 17 3.81 -4.87 10.84
CA GLN A 17 3.17 -4.57 9.56
C GLN A 17 2.00 -3.59 9.72
N ARG A 18 1.20 -3.74 10.77
CA ARG A 18 0.08 -2.83 11.07
C ARG A 18 0.59 -1.41 11.31
N ASP A 19 1.67 -1.27 12.07
CA ASP A 19 2.34 0.01 12.32
C ASP A 19 2.88 0.63 11.02
N GLN A 20 3.55 -0.17 10.18
CA GLN A 20 4.05 0.28 8.87
C GLN A 20 2.92 0.78 7.96
N PHE A 21 1.81 0.02 7.84
CA PHE A 21 0.66 0.46 7.05
C PHE A 21 0.07 1.77 7.58
N SER A 22 0.06 1.99 8.90
CA SER A 22 -0.49 3.21 9.51
C SER A 22 0.30 4.47 9.16
N GLN A 23 1.60 4.32 8.91
CA GLN A 23 2.50 5.41 8.56
C GLN A 23 2.42 5.80 7.08
N LEU A 24 1.88 4.92 6.21
CA LEU A 24 1.89 5.16 4.77
C LEU A 24 1.15 6.45 4.39
N GLN A 25 -0.06 6.70 4.90
CA GLN A 25 -0.83 7.87 4.44
C GLN A 25 -0.11 9.19 4.73
N GLU A 26 0.49 9.33 5.92
CA GLU A 26 1.25 10.54 6.28
C GLU A 26 2.53 10.66 5.43
N LEU A 27 3.27 9.56 5.27
CA LEU A 27 4.46 9.51 4.44
C LEU A 27 4.17 9.93 3.00
N TYR A 28 3.10 9.39 2.40
CA TYR A 28 2.69 9.73 1.04
C TYR A 28 2.17 11.16 0.95
N ALA A 29 1.45 11.67 1.96
CA ALA A 29 1.04 13.07 1.98
C ALA A 29 2.26 14.01 2.01
N HIS A 30 3.27 13.69 2.81
CA HIS A 30 4.52 14.45 2.89
C HIS A 30 5.26 14.50 1.55
N TRP A 31 5.40 13.36 0.89
CA TRP A 31 6.06 13.31 -0.43
C TRP A 31 5.21 13.94 -1.52
N ASN A 32 3.89 13.76 -1.49
CA ASN A 32 3.00 14.32 -2.51
C ASN A 32 2.93 15.86 -2.48
N ALA A 33 3.32 16.49 -1.37
CA ALA A 33 3.52 17.92 -1.27
C ALA A 33 4.77 18.42 -2.02
N GLN A 34 5.76 17.55 -2.25
CA GLN A 34 7.05 17.88 -2.89
C GLN A 34 7.10 17.41 -4.34
N ILE A 35 6.67 16.17 -4.58
CA ILE A 35 6.67 15.50 -5.88
C ILE A 35 5.34 14.80 -6.09
N ASN A 36 4.74 14.91 -7.28
CA ASN A 36 3.46 14.28 -7.56
C ASN A 36 3.63 12.75 -7.69
N VAL A 37 3.42 12.03 -6.59
CA VAL A 37 3.47 10.55 -6.53
C VAL A 37 2.09 9.93 -6.65
N ILE A 38 1.06 10.62 -6.17
CA ILE A 38 -0.35 10.20 -6.21
C ILE A 38 -1.20 11.39 -6.65
N SER A 39 -2.23 11.11 -7.44
CA SER A 39 -3.20 12.13 -7.83
C SER A 39 -3.80 12.78 -6.57
N ARG A 40 -3.87 14.12 -6.53
CA ARG A 40 -4.41 14.83 -5.35
C ARG A 40 -5.85 14.42 -5.02
N LYS A 41 -6.61 14.02 -6.04
CA LYS A 41 -8.00 13.53 -5.91
C LYS A 41 -8.06 12.17 -5.22
N ASP A 42 -7.05 11.33 -5.43
CA ASP A 42 -7.01 9.97 -4.89
C ASP A 42 -6.42 9.88 -3.48
N MET A 43 -5.78 10.95 -2.98
CA MET A 43 -5.23 10.98 -1.61
C MET A 43 -6.31 10.76 -0.53
N GLU A 44 -7.55 11.18 -0.76
CA GLU A 44 -8.67 10.94 0.17
C GLU A 44 -9.07 9.45 0.24
N GLN A 45 -8.83 8.70 -0.83
CA GLN A 45 -9.13 7.27 -0.95
C GLN A 45 -7.85 6.41 -0.98
N PHE A 46 -6.73 6.95 -0.51
CA PHE A 46 -5.41 6.35 -0.57
C PHE A 46 -5.36 4.86 -0.21
N TYR A 47 -5.90 4.49 0.96
CA TYR A 47 -5.90 3.10 1.42
C TYR A 47 -6.71 2.15 0.54
N GLU A 48 -7.80 2.61 -0.04
CA GLU A 48 -8.68 1.77 -0.86
C GLU A 48 -8.12 1.65 -2.29
N HIS A 49 -7.82 2.79 -2.91
CA HIS A 49 -7.45 2.87 -4.32
C HIS A 49 -6.00 2.43 -4.59
N HIS A 50 -5.09 2.62 -3.64
CA HIS A 50 -3.67 2.30 -3.82
C HIS A 50 -3.23 1.12 -2.96
N VAL A 51 -3.39 1.21 -1.63
CA VAL A 51 -2.85 0.18 -0.72
C VAL A 51 -3.60 -1.14 -0.87
N LEU A 52 -4.93 -1.16 -0.65
CA LEU A 52 -5.73 -2.37 -0.72
C LEU A 52 -5.68 -3.00 -2.12
N HIS A 53 -5.79 -2.16 -3.15
CA HIS A 53 -5.73 -2.62 -4.53
C HIS A 53 -4.39 -3.32 -4.84
N SER A 54 -3.27 -2.79 -4.33
CA SER A 54 -1.95 -3.42 -4.49
C SER A 54 -1.84 -4.74 -3.73
N LEU A 55 -2.37 -4.79 -2.50
CA LEU A 55 -2.36 -6.00 -1.67
C LEU A 55 -3.25 -7.12 -2.23
N ALA A 56 -4.12 -6.86 -3.22
CA ALA A 56 -4.89 -7.89 -3.87
C ALA A 56 -4.00 -9.01 -4.46
N ILE A 57 -2.81 -8.67 -4.96
CA ILE A 57 -1.84 -9.65 -5.47
C ILE A 57 -1.44 -10.62 -4.34
N ALA A 58 -1.04 -10.09 -3.18
CA ALA A 58 -0.65 -10.91 -2.03
C ALA A 58 -1.80 -11.78 -1.49
N LYS A 59 -3.05 -11.36 -1.67
CA LYS A 59 -4.24 -12.13 -1.25
C LYS A 59 -4.48 -13.38 -2.10
N TYR A 60 -4.20 -13.31 -3.40
CA TYR A 60 -4.50 -14.40 -4.35
C TYR A 60 -3.26 -15.16 -4.82
N THR A 61 -2.07 -14.60 -4.64
CA THR A 61 -0.81 -15.21 -5.06
C THR A 61 0.07 -15.48 -3.84
N PRO A 62 0.13 -16.74 -3.37
CA PRO A 62 1.10 -17.11 -2.35
C PRO A 62 2.50 -17.13 -2.97
N PHE A 63 3.34 -16.20 -2.54
CA PHE A 63 4.74 -16.17 -2.92
C PHE A 63 5.52 -17.23 -2.13
N LYS A 64 6.41 -17.96 -2.82
CA LYS A 64 7.37 -18.84 -2.14
C LYS A 64 8.52 -18.00 -1.61
N ASP A 65 9.20 -18.49 -0.60
CA ASP A 65 10.44 -17.89 -0.13
C ASP A 65 11.42 -17.72 -1.30
N PHE A 66 12.11 -16.58 -1.33
CA PHE A 66 13.05 -16.20 -2.38
C PHE A 66 12.43 -16.03 -3.78
N THR A 67 11.12 -15.84 -3.89
CA THR A 67 10.51 -15.44 -5.17
C THR A 67 11.02 -14.06 -5.57
N GLU A 68 11.59 -13.97 -6.78
CA GLU A 68 12.01 -12.70 -7.36
C GLU A 68 10.81 -12.01 -8.01
N ILE A 69 10.57 -10.75 -7.64
CA ILE A 69 9.46 -9.95 -8.14
C ILE A 69 10.04 -8.71 -8.81
N LEU A 70 9.56 -8.41 -10.02
CA LEU A 70 9.84 -7.17 -10.73
C LEU A 70 8.61 -6.27 -10.65
N ASP A 71 8.74 -5.11 -9.99
CA ASP A 71 7.77 -4.03 -10.06
C ASP A 71 8.26 -2.95 -11.03
N ALA A 72 7.67 -2.91 -12.23
CA ALA A 72 8.09 -2.02 -13.31
C ALA A 72 7.10 -0.86 -13.49
N GLY A 73 7.61 0.37 -13.44
CA GLY A 73 6.79 1.58 -13.62
C GLY A 73 6.04 2.03 -12.36
N THR A 74 6.50 1.58 -11.19
CA THR A 74 5.81 1.74 -9.90
C THR A 74 5.60 3.18 -9.43
N GLY A 75 6.42 4.13 -9.90
CA GLY A 75 6.27 5.56 -9.61
C GLY A 75 6.22 5.85 -8.11
N GLY A 76 5.01 5.97 -7.57
CA GLY A 76 4.77 6.04 -6.13
C GLY A 76 5.03 4.75 -5.36
N GLY A 77 5.54 3.67 -5.95
CA GLY A 77 5.87 2.44 -5.21
C GLY A 77 4.73 1.40 -5.13
N PHE A 78 3.66 1.56 -5.90
CA PHE A 78 2.58 0.59 -5.99
C PHE A 78 2.66 -0.25 -7.28
N PRO A 79 2.52 -1.59 -7.21
CA PRO A 79 2.10 -2.38 -6.05
C PRO A 79 3.22 -2.89 -5.11
N GLY A 80 4.49 -2.56 -5.33
CA GLY A 80 5.65 -3.05 -4.56
C GLY A 80 5.86 -2.48 -3.16
N ILE A 81 4.80 -2.03 -2.49
CA ILE A 81 4.78 -1.45 -1.13
C ILE A 81 5.21 -2.41 -0.04
#